data_AF-A0A378YTT4-F1
#
_entry.id   AF-A0A378YTT4-F1
#
_cell.length_a   1.000
_cell.length_b   1.000
_cell.length_c   1.000
_cell.angle_alpha   90.00
_cell.angle_beta   90.00
_cell.angle_gamma   90.00
#
_symmetry.space_group_name_H-M   'P 1'
#
loop_
_entity.id
_entity.type
_entity.pdbx_description
1 polymer ?
#
loop_
_entity_poly.entity_id
_entity_poly.type
_entity_poly.pdbx_seq_one_letter_code
_entity_poly.pdbx_strand_id
1 'polypeptide(L)'
;MDHESEIVRDAFGLWISGLFSAVCGWNPGGSFLEKKEFFFMLLEKLLREGRVMFIAPGADCYVSPANPKPKLTVEDPEARWSAPVSEIMSYVRGRWPEEANDQNDIELTYYFYELPGLIWVREDGRLVVS
;
A
#
# COMPACT_ATOMS: atom_id res chain seq x y z
N MET A 1 -12.51 -11.93 -7.41
CA MET A 1 -11.55 -11.15 -8.21
C MET A 1 -10.69 -12.18 -8.92
N ASP A 2 -10.74 -12.20 -10.24
CA ASP A 2 -9.87 -13.11 -11.00
C ASP A 2 -8.42 -12.65 -10.81
N HIS A 3 -7.49 -13.61 -10.79
CA HIS A 3 -6.04 -13.37 -10.64
C HIS A 3 -5.56 -12.77 -9.29
N GLU A 4 -6.37 -12.84 -8.23
CA GLU A 4 -5.98 -12.27 -6.92
C GLU A 4 -4.63 -12.81 -6.43
N SER A 5 -4.40 -14.13 -6.56
CA SER A 5 -3.15 -14.76 -6.12
C SER A 5 -1.94 -14.27 -6.92
N GLU A 6 -2.09 -14.10 -8.23
CA GLU A 6 -1.06 -13.60 -9.12
C GLU A 6 -0.76 -12.12 -8.87
N ILE A 7 -1.79 -11.29 -8.67
CA ILE A 7 -1.65 -9.88 -8.30
C ILE A 7 -0.84 -9.76 -7.00
N VAL A 8 -1.22 -10.52 -5.97
CA VAL A 8 -0.52 -10.45 -4.68
C VAL A 8 0.91 -10.98 -4.80
N ARG A 9 1.14 -12.06 -5.55
CA ARG A 9 2.49 -12.58 -5.80
C ARG A 9 3.38 -11.53 -6.47
N ASP A 10 2.88 -10.86 -7.49
CA ASP A 10 3.66 -9.90 -8.28
C ASP A 10 3.86 -8.57 -7.54
N ALA A 11 2.96 -8.23 -6.61
CA ALA A 11 3.07 -7.06 -5.75
C ALA A 11 3.90 -7.29 -4.47
N PHE A 12 4.16 -8.54 -4.09
CA PHE A 12 4.72 -8.88 -2.78
C PHE A 12 6.08 -8.22 -2.55
N GLY A 13 6.20 -7.51 -1.43
CA GLY A 13 7.42 -6.79 -1.06
C GLY A 13 7.62 -5.45 -1.77
N LEU A 14 6.73 -5.05 -2.68
CA LEU A 14 6.76 -3.74 -3.33
C LEU A 14 6.00 -2.69 -2.51
N TRP A 15 6.20 -1.42 -2.87
CA TRP A 15 5.39 -0.32 -2.36
C TRP A 15 3.92 -0.45 -2.77
N ILE A 16 3.04 0.34 -2.15
CA ILE A 16 1.61 0.35 -2.46
C ILE A 16 1.30 0.63 -3.95
N SER A 17 2.14 1.42 -4.62
CA SER A 17 2.07 1.63 -6.07
C SER A 17 2.28 0.33 -6.85
N GLY A 18 3.15 -0.58 -6.37
CA GLY A 18 3.36 -1.90 -6.96
C GLY A 18 2.12 -2.79 -6.89
N LEU A 19 1.33 -2.69 -5.80
CA LEU A 19 0.03 -3.37 -5.71
C LEU A 19 -0.95 -2.82 -6.75
N PHE A 20 -1.03 -1.50 -6.91
CA PHE A 20 -1.86 -0.89 -7.93
C PHE A 20 -1.42 -1.27 -9.35
N SER A 21 -0.12 -1.26 -9.64
CA SER A 21 0.44 -1.68 -10.92
C SER A 21 0.12 -3.15 -11.24
N ALA A 22 0.22 -4.04 -10.26
CA ALA A 22 -0.14 -5.45 -10.42
C ALA A 22 -1.63 -5.62 -10.73
N VAL A 23 -2.51 -4.88 -10.04
CA VAL A 23 -3.94 -4.85 -10.35
C VAL A 23 -4.17 -4.39 -11.79
N CYS A 24 -3.54 -3.30 -12.23
CA CYS A 24 -3.65 -2.82 -13.60
C CYS A 24 -3.15 -3.84 -14.64
N GLY A 25 -2.03 -4.51 -14.36
CA GLY A 25 -1.41 -5.50 -15.25
C GLY A 25 -2.23 -6.76 -15.44
N TRP A 26 -2.86 -7.27 -14.37
CA TRP A 26 -3.73 -8.46 -14.42
C TRP A 26 -5.17 -8.16 -14.84
N ASN A 27 -5.54 -6.89 -14.99
CA ASN A 27 -6.87 -6.46 -15.43
C ASN A 27 -6.79 -5.53 -16.66
N PRO A 28 -6.10 -5.90 -17.76
CA PRO A 28 -5.79 -4.98 -18.86
C PRO A 28 -7.06 -4.45 -19.56
N GLY A 29 -8.13 -5.23 -19.62
CA GLY A 29 -9.41 -4.84 -20.22
C GLY A 29 -10.35 -4.04 -19.31
N GLY A 30 -10.02 -3.88 -18.02
CA GLY A 30 -10.82 -3.10 -17.09
C GLY A 30 -10.63 -1.59 -17.28
N SER A 31 -11.69 -0.82 -17.06
CA SER A 31 -11.62 0.64 -16.97
C SER A 31 -10.75 1.08 -15.79
N PHE A 32 -10.25 2.31 -15.84
CA PHE A 32 -9.48 2.89 -14.74
C PHE A 32 -10.26 2.86 -13.42
N LEU A 33 -11.56 3.15 -13.46
CA LEU A 33 -12.43 3.13 -12.29
C LEU A 33 -12.57 1.71 -11.70
N GLU A 34 -12.73 0.69 -12.55
CA GLU A 34 -12.79 -0.71 -12.10
C GLU A 34 -11.47 -1.15 -11.46
N LYS A 35 -10.33 -0.84 -12.11
CA LYS A 35 -8.99 -1.10 -11.57
C LYS A 35 -8.77 -0.42 -10.22
N LYS A 36 -9.20 0.84 -10.07
CA LYS A 36 -9.17 1.57 -8.80
C LYS A 36 -9.97 0.85 -7.71
N GLU A 37 -11.20 0.46 -8.00
CA GLU A 37 -12.02 -0.25 -7.00
C GLU A 37 -11.46 -1.64 -6.67
N PHE A 38 -10.91 -2.35 -7.65
CA PHE A 38 -10.21 -3.62 -7.41
C PHE A 38 -9.01 -3.44 -6.51
N PHE A 39 -8.20 -2.40 -6.74
CA PHE A 39 -7.08 -2.05 -5.88
C PHE A 39 -7.53 -1.81 -4.44
N PHE A 40 -8.55 -0.98 -4.21
CA PHE A 40 -8.99 -0.70 -2.85
C PHE A 40 -9.63 -1.91 -2.17
N MET A 41 -10.42 -2.71 -2.89
CA MET A 41 -11.00 -3.94 -2.34
C MET A 41 -9.91 -4.94 -1.96
N LEU A 42 -8.88 -5.10 -2.79
CA LEU A 42 -7.77 -5.99 -2.50
C LEU A 42 -6.94 -5.50 -1.32
N LEU A 43 -6.59 -4.20 -1.29
CA LEU A 43 -5.85 -3.61 -0.18
C LEU A 43 -6.61 -3.79 1.15
N GLU A 44 -7.91 -3.51 1.18
CA GLU A 44 -8.74 -3.69 2.37
C GLU A 44 -8.75 -5.15 2.83
N LYS A 45 -8.91 -6.10 1.90
CA LYS A 45 -8.85 -7.53 2.20
C LYS A 45 -7.50 -7.91 2.82
N LEU A 46 -6.39 -7.50 2.21
CA LEU A 46 -5.04 -7.79 2.71
C LEU A 46 -4.80 -7.21 4.11
N LEU A 47 -5.32 -6.01 4.39
CA LEU A 47 -5.24 -5.39 5.72
C LEU A 47 -6.06 -6.18 6.76
N ARG A 48 -7.29 -6.60 6.41
CA ARG A 48 -8.15 -7.40 7.31
C ARG A 48 -7.56 -8.78 7.61
N GLU A 49 -6.89 -9.37 6.63
CA GLU A 49 -6.22 -10.66 6.76
C GLU A 49 -4.84 -10.55 7.45
N GLY A 50 -4.37 -9.33 7.75
CA GLY A 50 -3.06 -9.11 8.34
C GLY A 50 -1.90 -9.46 7.40
N ARG A 51 -2.15 -9.56 6.09
CA ARG A 51 -1.14 -9.85 5.06
C ARG A 51 -0.32 -8.62 4.69
N VAL A 52 -0.88 -7.44 4.94
CA VAL A 52 -0.18 -6.17 4.88
C VAL A 52 -0.55 -5.30 6.08
N MET A 53 0.30 -4.34 6.40
CA MET A 53 0.05 -3.26 7.34
C MET A 53 0.76 -2.00 6.85
N PHE A 54 0.39 -0.83 7.37
CA PHE A 54 1.11 0.41 7.06
C PHE A 54 2.07 0.77 8.19
N ILE A 55 3.14 1.47 7.84
CA ILE A 55 3.90 2.26 8.80
C ILE A 55 2.99 3.38 9.33
N ALA A 56 3.07 3.67 10.63
CA ALA A 56 2.32 4.76 11.24
C ALA A 56 2.72 6.11 10.64
N PRO A 57 1.77 7.01 10.33
CA PRO A 57 2.09 8.36 9.87
C PRO A 57 3.03 9.07 10.86
N GLY A 58 4.15 9.57 10.36
CA GLY A 58 5.16 10.25 11.18
C GLY A 58 6.04 9.33 12.05
N ALA A 59 5.99 8.01 11.85
CA ALA A 59 6.88 7.08 12.55
C ALA A 59 8.36 7.43 12.34
N ASP A 60 9.12 7.43 13.45
CA ASP A 60 10.57 7.64 13.46
C ASP A 60 11.30 6.34 13.06
N CYS A 61 10.95 5.81 11.88
CA CYS A 61 11.54 4.58 11.32
C CYS A 61 12.11 4.78 9.90
N TYR A 62 11.91 5.95 9.30
CA TYR A 62 12.47 6.28 7.98
C TYR A 62 13.88 6.85 8.09
N VAL A 63 14.82 6.22 7.40
CA VAL A 63 16.17 6.77 7.22
C VAL A 63 16.10 7.89 6.19
N SER A 64 16.62 9.06 6.55
CA SER A 64 16.73 10.21 5.64
C SER A 64 17.98 11.04 5.96
N PRO A 65 18.40 11.97 5.09
CA PRO A 65 19.49 12.88 5.41
C PRO A 65 19.24 13.71 6.68
N ALA A 66 17.97 14.05 6.96
CA ALA A 66 17.57 14.77 8.18
C ALA A 66 17.49 13.86 9.42
N ASN A 67 17.26 12.57 9.23
CA ASN A 67 17.21 11.56 10.29
C ASN A 67 17.97 10.28 9.86
N PRO A 68 19.32 10.31 9.93
CA PRO A 68 20.13 9.19 9.45
C PRO A 68 20.10 7.98 10.40
N LYS A 69 19.57 8.14 11.61
CA LYS A 69 19.51 7.10 12.65
C LYS A 69 18.14 7.16 13.35
N PRO A 70 17.08 6.66 12.69
CA PRO A 70 15.77 6.59 13.30
C PRO A 70 15.80 5.77 14.59
N LYS A 71 14.90 6.11 15.53
CA LYS A 71 14.80 5.39 16.82
C LYS A 71 14.13 4.03 16.69
N LEU A 72 13.27 3.88 15.69
CA LEU A 72 12.48 2.69 15.43
C LEU A 72 12.91 2.04 14.11
N THR A 73 12.52 0.80 13.97
CA THR A 73 12.55 0.01 12.75
C THR A 73 11.13 -0.45 12.43
N VAL A 74 10.90 -0.99 11.24
CA VAL A 74 9.59 -1.56 10.87
C VAL A 74 9.21 -2.78 11.72
N GLU A 75 10.19 -3.41 12.38
CA GLU A 75 9.97 -4.51 13.31
C GLU A 75 9.39 -4.02 14.65
N ASP A 76 9.59 -2.76 15.01
CA ASP A 76 9.05 -2.19 16.25
C ASP A 76 7.53 -1.97 16.10
N PRO A 77 6.71 -2.52 17.01
CA PRO A 77 5.25 -2.36 16.94
C PRO A 77 4.79 -0.89 16.92
N GLU A 78 5.54 0.01 17.56
CA GLU A 78 5.26 1.44 17.58
C GLU A 78 5.41 2.12 16.21
N ALA A 79 6.16 1.52 15.29
CA ALA A 79 6.27 2.00 13.92
C ALA A 79 5.08 1.60 13.03
N ARG A 80 4.17 0.75 13.53
CA ARG A 80 3.06 0.18 12.75
C ARG A 80 1.79 0.98 13.00
N TRP A 81 1.01 1.21 11.94
CA TRP A 81 -0.26 1.91 12.05
C TRP A 81 -1.32 1.01 12.68
N SER A 82 -1.56 1.20 13.98
CA SER A 82 -2.50 0.39 14.77
C SER A 82 -3.96 0.84 14.68
N ALA A 83 -4.31 1.72 13.74
CA ALA A 83 -5.68 2.19 13.56
C ALA A 83 -6.58 1.09 12.96
N PRO A 84 -7.91 1.14 13.19
CA PRO A 84 -8.83 0.22 12.54
C PRO A 84 -8.69 0.26 11.01
N VAL A 85 -8.86 -0.89 10.34
CA VAL A 85 -8.77 -0.97 8.86
C VAL A 85 -9.68 0.04 8.18
N SER A 86 -10.87 0.32 8.73
CA SER A 86 -11.78 1.33 8.19
C SER A 86 -11.20 2.75 8.21
N GLU A 87 -10.44 3.09 9.24
CA GLU A 87 -9.79 4.40 9.36
C GLU A 87 -8.62 4.52 8.37
N ILE A 88 -7.80 3.47 8.27
CA ILE A 88 -6.72 3.36 7.28
C ILE A 88 -7.29 3.48 5.86
N MET A 89 -8.33 2.71 5.54
CA MET A 89 -8.96 2.77 4.22
C MET A 89 -9.62 4.11 3.94
N SER A 90 -10.21 4.77 4.95
CA SER A 90 -10.72 6.14 4.80
C SER A 90 -9.60 7.13 4.49
N TYR A 91 -8.43 6.99 5.14
CA TYR A 91 -7.27 7.83 4.88
C TYR A 91 -6.75 7.65 3.45
N VAL A 92 -6.61 6.39 3.01
CA VAL A 92 -6.09 6.03 1.69
C VAL A 92 -7.07 6.48 0.59
N ARG A 93 -8.36 6.14 0.70
CA ARG A 93 -9.38 6.52 -0.29
C ARG A 93 -9.61 8.03 -0.34
N GLY A 94 -9.63 8.70 0.82
CA GLY A 94 -9.89 10.14 0.91
C GLY A 94 -8.79 11.03 0.33
N ARG A 95 -7.63 10.47 -0.01
CA ARG A 95 -6.52 11.16 -0.67
C ARG A 95 -6.39 10.81 -2.15
N TRP A 96 -7.23 9.92 -2.67
CA TRP A 96 -7.17 9.58 -4.08
C TRP A 96 -7.39 10.84 -4.93
N PRO A 97 -6.51 11.16 -5.90
CA PRO A 97 -6.64 12.39 -6.68
C PRO A 97 -7.93 12.42 -7.49
N GLU A 98 -8.71 13.50 -7.37
CA GLU A 98 -10.00 13.64 -8.08
C GLU A 98 -9.83 13.72 -9.60
N GLU A 99 -8.71 14.31 -10.05
CA GLU A 99 -8.43 14.55 -11.47
C GLU A 99 -7.80 13.33 -12.17
N ALA A 100 -7.31 12.35 -11.41
CA ALA A 100 -6.66 11.17 -11.96
C ALA A 100 -7.66 10.34 -12.79
N ASN A 101 -7.33 10.13 -14.06
CA ASN A 101 -8.19 9.43 -15.02
C ASN A 101 -7.48 8.31 -15.79
N ASP A 102 -6.16 8.16 -15.61
CA ASP A 102 -5.34 7.11 -16.21
C ASP A 102 -4.35 6.53 -15.19
N GLN A 103 -3.94 5.28 -15.40
CA GLN A 103 -2.97 4.60 -14.54
C GLN A 103 -1.56 5.22 -14.56
N ASN A 104 -1.23 6.01 -15.59
CA ASN A 104 0.05 6.70 -15.74
C ASN A 104 -0.05 8.19 -15.37
N ASP A 105 -1.15 8.62 -14.75
CA ASP A 105 -1.31 9.99 -14.31
C ASP A 105 -0.27 10.35 -13.25
N ILE A 106 0.35 11.52 -13.39
CA ILE A 106 1.40 11.99 -12.48
C ILE A 106 0.85 12.22 -11.07
N GLU A 107 -0.42 12.58 -10.93
CA GLU A 107 -1.06 12.79 -9.63
C GLU A 107 -1.11 11.49 -8.81
N LEU A 108 -1.20 10.33 -9.48
CA LEU A 108 -1.09 9.04 -8.79
C LEU A 108 0.33 8.78 -8.26
N THR A 109 1.35 9.29 -8.94
CA THR A 109 2.74 9.18 -8.48
C THR A 109 2.92 9.93 -7.16
N TYR A 110 2.44 11.18 -7.09
CA TYR A 110 2.47 11.96 -5.85
C TYR A 110 1.65 11.30 -4.75
N TYR A 111 0.43 10.88 -5.07
CA TYR A 111 -0.45 10.18 -4.14
C TYR A 111 0.24 8.98 -3.49
N PHE A 112 0.81 8.06 -4.29
CA PHE A 112 1.47 6.87 -3.74
C PHE A 112 2.75 7.19 -2.96
N TYR A 113 3.47 8.25 -3.33
CA TYR A 113 4.66 8.71 -2.61
C TYR A 113 4.33 9.30 -1.24
N GLU A 114 3.18 9.96 -1.11
CA GLU A 114 2.73 10.58 0.15
C GLU A 114 2.07 9.59 1.12
N LEU A 115 1.64 8.42 0.64
CA LEU A 115 1.12 7.38 1.52
C LEU A 115 2.23 6.80 2.41
N PRO A 116 1.93 6.44 3.67
CA PRO A 116 2.88 5.70 4.48
C PRO A 116 3.32 4.39 3.82
N GLY A 117 4.53 3.94 4.15
CA GLY A 117 5.09 2.71 3.60
C GLY A 117 4.23 1.48 3.92
N LEU A 118 4.06 0.60 2.94
CA LEU A 118 3.36 -0.67 3.07
C LEU A 118 4.33 -1.76 3.52
N ILE A 119 3.98 -2.48 4.58
CA ILE A 119 4.71 -3.62 5.11
C ILE A 119 3.96 -4.89 4.74
N TRP A 120 4.62 -5.81 4.07
CA TRP A 120 4.10 -7.13 3.74
C TRP A 120 4.44 -8.14 4.82
N VAL A 121 3.52 -9.08 5.08
CA VAL A 121 3.70 -10.14 6.06
C VAL A 121 3.81 -11.48 5.33
N ARG A 122 4.92 -12.19 5.55
CA ARG A 122 5.09 -13.56 5.08
C ARG A 122 4.23 -14.53 5.87
N GLU A 123 4.03 -15.73 5.31
CA GLU A 123 3.34 -16.83 6.01
C GLU A 123 4.00 -17.21 7.34
N ASP A 124 5.33 -17.02 7.46
CA ASP A 124 6.09 -17.26 8.69
C ASP A 124 6.08 -16.06 9.66
N GLY A 125 5.33 -15.00 9.34
CA GLY A 125 5.19 -13.78 10.14
C GLY A 125 6.30 -12.75 9.95
N ARG A 126 7.32 -13.03 9.12
CA ARG A 126 8.38 -12.05 8.84
C ARG A 126 7.86 -10.88 8.03
N LEU A 127 8.37 -9.68 8.35
CA LEU A 127 8.02 -8.45 7.67
C LEU A 127 8.90 -8.26 6.43
N VAL A 128 8.30 -7.77 5.34
CA VAL A 128 8.99 -7.42 4.09
C VAL A 128 8.57 -6.02 3.68
N VAL A 129 9.55 -5.15 3.52
CA VAL A 129 9.40 -3.75 3.10
C VAL A 129 10.43 -3.46 2.02
N SER A 130 10.12 -2.53 1.11
CA SER A 130 11.03 -2.00 0.09
C SER A 130 11.34 -0.54 0.34
#